data_AF-A0A399G6I6-F1
#
_entry.id   AF-A0A399G6I6-F1
#
_cell.length_a   1.000
_cell.length_b   1.000
_cell.length_c   1.000
_cell.angle_alpha   90.00
_cell.angle_beta   90.00
_cell.angle_gamma   90.00
#
_symmetry.space_group_name_H-M   'P 1'
#
loop_
_entity.id
_entity.type
_entity.pdbx_description
1 polymer ?
#
loop_
_entity_poly.entity_id
_entity_poly.type
_entity_poly.pdbx_seq_one_letter_code
_entity_poly.pdbx_strand_id
1 'polypeptide(L)'
;MDEGMALTWEPGELSTDPERLEAQLLTLWDGTSTADLFVSLQELYGERPVAPAEQGAILRLLAEHGDVRSAGTATDREGRSGLLFLTEDTESAEGQILQRRIMFAPDTGMPLYHETVVVESDDPVPTGRLPQVNHYAVLVASAWVEEVGQRP
;
A
#
# COMPACT_ATOMS: atom_id res chain seq x y z
N MET A 1 15.19 7.63 -12.88
CA MET A 1 14.10 7.40 -13.84
C MET A 1 14.42 6.11 -14.56
N ASP A 2 14.00 5.01 -13.94
CA ASP A 2 13.76 3.74 -14.61
C ASP A 2 12.29 3.47 -14.29
N GLU A 3 11.41 4.07 -15.07
CA GLU A 3 9.97 4.08 -14.85
C GLU A 3 9.36 2.85 -15.54
N GLY A 4 8.90 1.87 -14.76
CA GLY A 4 7.88 0.91 -15.21
C GLY A 4 8.25 -0.57 -15.35
N MET A 5 9.21 -1.11 -14.59
CA MET A 5 9.51 -2.56 -14.58
C MET A 5 9.86 -3.11 -13.19
N ALA A 6 9.29 -2.60 -12.09
CA ALA A 6 9.65 -3.10 -10.75
C ALA A 6 9.04 -4.47 -10.47
N LEU A 7 7.81 -4.75 -10.92
CA LEU A 7 7.14 -6.03 -10.70
C LEU A 7 7.18 -6.91 -11.95
N THR A 8 8.00 -7.95 -11.92
CA THR A 8 8.00 -9.02 -12.93
C THR A 8 6.97 -10.11 -12.64
N TRP A 9 6.10 -9.93 -11.64
CA TRP A 9 5.17 -10.97 -11.24
C TRP A 9 3.98 -11.08 -12.16
N GLU A 10 3.86 -12.24 -12.78
CA GLU A 10 2.66 -12.66 -13.49
C GLU A 10 1.51 -12.91 -12.49
N PRO A 11 0.25 -12.89 -12.95
CA PRO A 11 -0.91 -13.13 -12.10
C PRO A 11 -0.81 -14.50 -11.42
N GLY A 12 -0.98 -14.55 -10.10
CA GLY A 12 -0.95 -15.80 -9.34
C GLY A 12 0.45 -16.31 -8.97
N GLU A 13 1.50 -15.53 -9.23
CA GLU A 13 2.85 -15.82 -8.75
C GLU A 13 3.06 -15.44 -7.28
N LEU A 14 2.19 -14.59 -6.72
CA LEU A 14 2.22 -14.29 -5.29
C LEU A 14 1.60 -15.44 -4.50
N SER A 15 2.30 -15.81 -3.43
CA SER A 15 1.88 -16.81 -2.47
C SER A 15 0.60 -16.37 -1.76
N THR A 16 -0.29 -17.32 -1.49
CA THR A 16 -1.48 -17.10 -0.66
C THR A 16 -1.23 -17.39 0.83
N ASP A 17 -0.01 -17.78 1.17
CA ASP A 17 0.51 -17.95 2.53
C ASP A 17 1.15 -16.63 3.01
N PRO A 18 0.69 -16.03 4.13
CA PRO A 18 1.12 -14.69 4.56
C PRO A 18 2.63 -14.51 4.73
N GLU A 19 3.32 -15.47 5.37
CA GLU A 19 4.76 -15.37 5.62
C GLU A 19 5.56 -15.39 4.31
N ARG A 20 5.20 -16.30 3.39
CA ARG A 20 5.84 -16.35 2.07
C ARG A 20 5.50 -15.13 1.22
N LEU A 21 4.27 -14.64 1.31
CA LEU A 21 3.83 -13.44 0.60
C LEU A 21 4.63 -12.22 1.05
N GLU A 22 4.82 -12.05 2.35
CA GLU A 22 5.63 -10.97 2.92
C GLU A 22 7.06 -11.02 2.38
N ALA A 23 7.70 -12.21 2.43
CA ALA A 23 9.05 -12.39 1.90
C ALA A 23 9.14 -12.06 0.40
N GLN A 24 8.13 -12.41 -0.40
CA GLN A 24 8.06 -12.02 -1.81
C GLN A 24 7.97 -10.51 -1.97
N LEU A 25 7.05 -9.85 -1.25
CA LEU A 25 6.83 -8.41 -1.29
C LEU A 25 8.09 -7.63 -0.92
N LEU A 26 8.79 -8.03 0.15
CA LEU A 26 10.01 -7.36 0.60
C LEU A 26 11.20 -7.54 -0.35
N THR A 27 11.23 -8.62 -1.14
CA THR A 27 12.35 -8.88 -2.08
C THR A 27 12.48 -7.81 -3.17
N LEU A 28 11.39 -7.13 -3.54
CA LEU A 28 11.36 -6.18 -4.66
C LEU A 28 12.32 -5.01 -4.50
N TRP A 29 12.49 -4.56 -3.26
CA TRP A 29 13.25 -3.35 -2.93
C TRP A 29 14.43 -3.63 -2.01
N ASP A 30 14.79 -4.90 -1.82
CA ASP A 30 15.68 -5.33 -0.72
C ASP A 30 15.18 -4.77 0.62
N GLY A 31 13.85 -4.77 0.76
CA GLY A 31 13.13 -4.19 1.89
C GLY A 31 13.28 -5.05 3.13
N THR A 32 13.32 -4.42 4.28
CA THR A 32 13.45 -5.11 5.58
C THR A 32 12.47 -4.63 6.62
N SER A 33 11.69 -3.59 6.31
CA SER A 33 10.76 -2.94 7.23
C SER A 33 9.29 -3.10 6.81
N THR A 34 8.38 -2.91 7.76
CA THR A 34 6.94 -2.80 7.50
C THR A 34 6.61 -1.63 6.58
N ALA A 35 7.43 -0.57 6.61
CA ALA A 35 7.29 0.56 5.70
C ALA A 35 7.57 0.13 4.25
N ASP A 36 8.59 -0.70 4.02
CA ASP A 36 8.90 -1.28 2.70
C ASP A 36 7.80 -2.22 2.22
N LEU A 37 7.17 -2.98 3.12
CA LEU A 37 5.98 -3.76 2.80
C LEU A 37 4.85 -2.86 2.28
N PHE A 38 4.59 -1.72 2.93
CA PHE A 38 3.59 -0.76 2.47
C PHE A 38 3.97 -0.12 1.13
N VAL A 39 5.24 0.19 0.88
CA VAL A 39 5.71 0.66 -0.44
C VAL A 39 5.43 -0.41 -1.50
N SER A 40 5.81 -1.65 -1.23
CA SER A 40 5.63 -2.78 -2.15
C SER A 40 4.16 -3.01 -2.51
N LEU A 41 3.25 -2.85 -1.55
CA LEU A 41 1.81 -2.90 -1.82
C LEU A 41 1.32 -1.73 -2.68
N GLN A 42 1.83 -0.52 -2.47
CA GLN A 42 1.47 0.65 -3.28
C GLN A 42 1.84 0.42 -4.75
N GLU A 43 3.05 -0.06 -5.00
CA GLU A 43 3.51 -0.40 -6.35
C GLU A 43 2.69 -1.57 -6.92
N LEU A 44 2.45 -2.63 -6.14
CA LEU A 44 1.67 -3.79 -6.58
C LEU A 44 0.31 -3.40 -7.15
N TYR A 45 -0.42 -2.55 -6.44
CA TYR A 45 -1.74 -2.10 -6.86
C TYR A 45 -1.70 -1.01 -7.93
N GLY A 46 -0.59 -0.30 -8.07
CA GLY A 46 -0.36 0.69 -9.12
C GLY A 46 0.00 0.06 -10.47
N GLU A 47 0.72 -1.07 -10.47
CA GLU A 47 1.24 -1.68 -11.69
C GLU A 47 0.34 -2.78 -12.26
N ARG A 48 -0.38 -3.54 -11.41
CA ARG A 48 -1.25 -4.63 -11.89
C ARG A 48 -2.53 -4.82 -11.08
N PRO A 49 -3.58 -5.40 -11.68
CA PRO A 49 -4.66 -5.97 -10.90
C PRO A 49 -4.14 -7.13 -10.03
N VAL A 50 -4.75 -7.34 -8.87
CA VAL A 50 -4.38 -8.39 -7.91
C VAL A 50 -5.50 -9.43 -7.87
N ALA A 51 -5.14 -10.72 -7.91
CA ALA A 51 -6.14 -11.78 -7.93
C ALA A 51 -6.83 -11.89 -6.55
N PRO A 52 -8.11 -12.31 -6.47
CA PRO A 52 -8.85 -12.37 -5.21
C PRO A 52 -8.18 -13.19 -4.09
N ALA A 53 -7.49 -14.28 -4.46
CA ALA A 53 -6.77 -15.12 -3.50
C ALA A 53 -5.53 -14.41 -2.93
N GLU A 54 -4.78 -13.68 -3.77
CA GLU A 54 -3.67 -12.81 -3.37
C GLU A 54 -4.19 -11.68 -2.47
N GLN A 55 -5.30 -11.05 -2.85
CA GLN A 55 -5.97 -9.99 -2.08
C GLN A 55 -6.29 -10.44 -0.64
N GLY A 56 -6.90 -11.62 -0.52
CA GLY A 56 -7.24 -12.20 0.79
C GLY A 56 -6.00 -12.61 1.60
N ALA A 57 -4.89 -12.93 0.95
CA ALA A 57 -3.61 -13.18 1.63
C ALA A 57 -2.96 -11.88 2.11
N ILE A 58 -3.00 -10.80 1.32
CA ILE A 58 -2.52 -9.46 1.70
C ILE A 58 -3.29 -8.94 2.91
N LEU A 59 -4.62 -9.06 2.91
CA LEU A 59 -5.44 -8.62 4.05
C LEU A 59 -5.14 -9.41 5.33
N ARG A 60 -4.90 -10.72 5.23
CA ARG A 60 -4.48 -11.54 6.38
C ARG A 60 -3.09 -11.14 6.88
N LEU A 61 -2.13 -10.98 5.97
CA LEU A 61 -0.80 -10.48 6.27
C LEU A 61 -0.88 -9.16 7.06
N LEU A 62 -1.57 -8.15 6.54
CA LEU A 62 -1.72 -6.86 7.21
C LEU A 62 -2.45 -6.94 8.56
N ALA A 63 -3.38 -7.88 8.73
CA ALA A 63 -4.11 -8.05 9.99
C ALA A 63 -3.30 -8.78 11.06
N GLU A 64 -2.36 -9.64 10.66
CA GLU A 64 -1.53 -10.48 11.54
C GLU A 64 -0.15 -9.88 11.81
N HIS A 65 0.30 -8.92 10.99
CA HIS A 65 1.62 -8.29 11.10
C HIS A 65 1.73 -7.37 12.32
N GLY A 66 2.74 -7.63 13.18
CA GLY A 66 2.87 -7.00 14.50
C GLY A 66 3.00 -5.47 14.50
N ASP A 67 3.67 -4.92 13.50
CA ASP A 67 3.88 -3.47 13.34
C ASP A 67 2.84 -2.77 12.45
N VAL A 68 1.77 -3.49 12.08
CA VAL A 68 0.64 -2.92 11.33
C VAL A 68 -0.52 -2.68 12.28
N ARG A 69 -1.01 -1.44 12.31
CA ARG A 69 -2.21 -1.08 13.06
C ARG A 69 -3.43 -1.09 12.16
N SER A 70 -4.42 -1.90 12.52
CA SER A 70 -5.79 -1.75 12.00
C SER A 70 -6.47 -0.57 12.71
N ALA A 71 -6.85 0.46 11.95
CA ALA A 71 -7.58 1.63 12.47
C ALA A 71 -9.11 1.45 12.41
N GLY A 72 -9.58 0.28 11.98
CA GLY A 72 -11.00 0.02 11.73
C GLY A 72 -11.50 0.70 10.45
N THR A 73 -12.78 1.07 10.44
CA THR A 73 -13.41 1.72 9.29
C THR A 73 -13.11 3.21 9.26
N ALA A 74 -12.72 3.73 8.09
CA ALA A 74 -12.61 5.17 7.83
C ALA A 74 -13.28 5.54 6.50
N THR A 75 -13.31 6.84 6.18
CA THR A 75 -13.84 7.38 4.92
C THR A 75 -12.74 8.13 4.20
N ASP A 76 -12.55 7.86 2.91
CA ASP A 76 -11.56 8.55 2.09
C ASP A 76 -12.04 9.91 1.56
N ARG A 77 -11.20 10.61 0.78
CA ARG A 77 -11.53 11.93 0.21
C ARG A 77 -12.59 11.86 -0.89
N GLU A 78 -12.82 10.68 -1.47
CA GLU A 78 -13.88 10.40 -2.44
C GLU A 78 -15.21 10.02 -1.76
N GLY A 79 -15.26 10.01 -0.43
CA GLY A 79 -16.46 9.66 0.34
C GLY A 79 -16.73 8.15 0.45
N ARG A 80 -15.77 7.30 0.06
CA ARG A 80 -15.88 5.84 0.14
C ARG A 80 -15.45 5.36 1.51
N SER A 81 -16.15 4.37 2.06
CA SER A 81 -15.84 3.78 3.36
C SER A 81 -15.05 2.48 3.22
N GLY A 82 -14.02 2.30 4.03
CA GLY A 82 -13.15 1.13 3.95
C GLY A 82 -12.37 0.83 5.23
N LEU A 83 -11.74 -0.34 5.25
CA LEU A 83 -10.87 -0.82 6.31
C LEU A 83 -9.49 -0.18 6.16
N LEU A 84 -9.05 0.56 7.18
CA LEU A 84 -7.80 1.31 7.16
C LEU A 84 -6.69 0.57 7.92
N PHE A 85 -5.57 0.34 7.25
CA PHE A 85 -4.33 -0.17 7.84
C PHE A 85 -3.25 0.89 7.75
N LEU A 86 -2.38 0.94 8.75
CA LEU A 86 -1.26 1.88 8.77
C LEU A 86 -0.05 1.32 9.50
N THR A 87 1.11 1.86 9.16
CA THR A 87 2.36 1.65 9.88
C THR A 87 3.10 2.99 10.02
N GLU A 88 3.97 3.08 11.01
CA GLU A 88 4.87 4.20 11.20
C GLU A 88 6.25 3.82 10.67
N ASP A 89 6.78 4.66 9.79
CA ASP A 89 8.10 4.60 9.21
C ASP A 89 8.98 5.57 10.00
N THR A 90 9.60 5.03 11.05
CA THR A 90 10.50 5.76 11.95
C THR A 90 11.94 5.79 11.44
N GLU A 91 12.23 5.06 10.36
CA GLU A 91 13.56 4.98 9.75
C GLU A 91 13.68 5.87 8.50
N SER A 92 12.66 6.68 8.23
CA SER A 92 12.65 7.57 7.07
C SER A 92 13.85 8.52 7.10
N ALA A 93 14.47 8.73 5.93
CA ALA A 93 15.53 9.70 5.79
C ALA A 93 15.03 11.08 6.22
N GLU A 94 15.90 11.90 6.83
CA GLU A 94 15.63 13.31 7.22
C GLU A 94 14.97 13.53 8.60
N GLY A 95 15.03 12.57 9.53
CA GLY A 95 14.52 12.80 10.91
C GLY A 95 13.01 13.03 10.97
N GLN A 96 12.30 12.48 9.98
CA GLN A 96 10.84 12.51 9.92
C GLN A 96 10.27 11.18 10.43
N ILE A 97 9.06 11.25 10.96
CA ILE A 97 8.21 10.07 11.13
C ILE A 97 7.12 10.16 10.07
N LEU A 98 7.13 9.18 9.16
CA LEU A 98 6.09 9.05 8.15
C LEU A 98 5.07 8.02 8.61
N GLN A 99 3.80 8.30 8.42
CA GLN A 99 2.73 7.34 8.57
C GLN A 99 2.25 6.91 7.19
N ARG A 100 2.45 5.63 6.88
CA ARG A 100 1.97 5.02 5.63
C ARG A 100 0.61 4.38 5.89
N ARG A 101 -0.33 4.59 4.98
CA ARG A 101 -1.71 4.13 5.15
C ARG A 101 -2.23 3.54 3.85
N ILE A 102 -3.00 2.48 3.95
CA ILE A 102 -3.73 1.87 2.84
C ILE A 102 -5.14 1.53 3.32
N MET A 103 -6.13 1.87 2.51
CA MET A 103 -7.53 1.57 2.79
C MET A 103 -8.06 0.56 1.79
N PHE A 104 -8.82 -0.43 2.26
CA PHE A 104 -9.45 -1.44 1.42
C PHE A 104 -10.98 -1.39 1.51
N ALA A 105 -11.63 -1.66 0.39
CA ALA A 105 -13.06 -1.88 0.31
C ALA A 105 -13.42 -3.16 1.09
N PRO A 106 -14.40 -3.13 2.00
CA PRO A 106 -14.69 -4.26 2.90
C PRO A 106 -15.38 -5.43 2.19
N ASP A 107 -15.99 -5.19 1.04
CA ASP A 107 -16.77 -6.16 0.26
C ASP A 107 -15.92 -6.91 -0.78
N THR A 108 -15.03 -6.20 -1.45
CA THR A 108 -14.17 -6.74 -2.52
C THR A 108 -12.74 -6.98 -2.06
N GLY A 109 -12.34 -6.39 -0.94
CA GLY A 109 -10.97 -6.37 -0.49
C GLY A 109 -10.08 -5.44 -1.29
N MET A 110 -10.54 -4.79 -2.37
CA MET A 110 -9.73 -3.96 -3.27
C MET A 110 -9.25 -2.69 -2.58
N PRO A 111 -8.02 -2.20 -2.87
CA PRO A 111 -7.56 -0.93 -2.32
C PRO A 111 -8.40 0.23 -2.85
N LEU A 112 -8.77 1.14 -1.96
CA LEU A 112 -9.44 2.40 -2.28
C LEU A 112 -8.42 3.52 -2.46
N TYR A 113 -7.45 3.62 -1.56
CA TYR A 113 -6.38 4.60 -1.63
C TYR A 113 -5.15 4.15 -0.84
N HIS A 114 -4.01 4.78 -1.12
CA HIS A 114 -2.88 4.81 -0.21
C HIS A 114 -2.40 6.25 0.00
N GLU A 115 -1.85 6.52 1.18
CA GLU A 115 -1.30 7.84 1.50
C GLU A 115 -0.08 7.73 2.42
N THR A 116 0.80 8.70 2.28
CA THR A 116 1.95 8.91 3.17
C THR A 116 1.81 10.27 3.81
N VAL A 117 1.87 10.31 5.14
CA VAL A 117 1.66 11.52 5.94
C VAL A 117 2.87 11.73 6.82
N VAL A 118 3.48 12.91 6.76
CA VAL A 118 4.46 13.35 7.77
C VAL A 118 3.68 13.63 9.05
N VAL A 119 4.01 12.92 10.13
CA VAL A 119 3.36 13.10 11.45
C VAL A 119 4.30 13.76 12.46
N GLU A 120 5.61 13.58 12.29
CA GLU A 120 6.67 14.25 13.06
C GLU A 120 7.81 14.64 12.12
N SER A 121 8.51 15.73 12.43
CA SER A 121 9.63 16.25 11.65
C SER A 121 10.49 17.17 12.51
N ASP A 122 11.79 16.92 12.53
CA ASP A 122 12.77 17.82 13.15
C ASP A 122 12.94 19.13 12.35
N ASP A 123 12.76 19.07 11.03
CA ASP A 123 12.83 20.21 10.13
C ASP A 123 11.45 20.87 9.91
N PRO A 124 11.41 22.18 9.56
CA PRO A 124 10.17 22.85 9.19
C PRO A 124 9.50 22.21 7.97
N VAL A 125 8.25 21.78 8.13
CA VAL A 125 7.46 21.26 7.01
C VAL A 125 6.88 22.39 6.14
N PRO A 126 6.62 22.18 4.83
CA PRO A 126 6.20 23.24 3.91
C PRO A 126 4.99 24.07 4.35
N THR A 127 4.04 23.45 5.04
CA THR A 127 2.83 24.13 5.53
C THR A 127 2.99 24.73 6.93
N GLY A 128 4.14 24.49 7.58
CA GLY A 128 4.42 24.86 8.96
C GLY A 128 3.53 24.16 9.99
N ARG A 129 2.79 23.12 9.61
CA ARG A 129 1.86 22.38 10.49
C ARG A 129 1.88 20.89 10.18
N LEU A 130 1.78 20.09 11.24
CA LEU A 130 1.63 18.64 11.18
C LEU A 130 0.23 18.24 11.69
N PRO A 131 -0.33 17.11 11.23
CA PRO A 131 0.20 16.23 10.18
C PRO A 131 0.09 16.84 8.77
N GLN A 132 1.02 16.51 7.88
CA GLN A 132 1.05 16.97 6.48
C GLN A 132 1.05 15.77 5.51
N VAL A 133 0.17 15.79 4.52
CA VAL A 133 0.17 14.78 3.44
C VAL A 133 1.38 15.00 2.54
N ASN A 134 2.22 13.97 2.40
CA ASN A 134 3.34 13.94 1.47
C ASN A 134 2.93 13.33 0.12
N HIS A 135 2.13 12.25 0.17
CA HIS A 135 1.64 11.55 -1.01
C HIS A 135 0.21 11.06 -0.78
N TYR A 136 -0.62 11.12 -1.82
CA TYR A 136 -1.98 10.58 -1.82
C TYR A 136 -2.33 10.08 -3.22
N ALA A 137 -2.75 8.81 -3.33
CA ALA A 137 -3.23 8.24 -4.58
C ALA A 137 -4.55 7.51 -4.36
N VAL A 138 -5.49 7.77 -5.27
CA VAL A 138 -6.82 7.15 -5.30
C VAL A 138 -6.81 6.06 -6.36
N LEU A 139 -7.18 4.84 -5.98
CA LEU A 139 -7.44 3.77 -6.94
C LEU A 139 -8.93 3.78 -7.27
N VAL A 140 -9.24 4.12 -8.52
CA VAL A 140 -10.63 4.23 -9.01
C VAL A 140 -11.11 2.90 -9.58
N ALA A 141 -10.30 2.25 -10.40
CA ALA A 141 -10.58 0.95 -11.00
C ALA A 141 -9.28 0.27 -11.41
N SER A 142 -9.26 -1.06 -11.34
CA SER A 142 -8.27 -1.92 -11.99
C SER A 142 -8.95 -3.20 -12.45
N ALA A 143 -8.55 -3.72 -13.60
CA ALA A 143 -9.05 -4.99 -14.13
C ALA A 143 -8.05 -5.62 -15.08
N TRP A 144 -8.16 -6.93 -15.23
CA TRP A 144 -7.47 -7.67 -16.29
C TRP A 144 -8.18 -7.45 -17.62
N VAL A 145 -7.41 -7.28 -18.69
CA VAL A 145 -7.90 -7.27 -20.06
C VAL A 145 -7.27 -8.43 -20.83
N GLU A 146 -8.01 -8.99 -21.79
CA GLU A 146 -7.51 -10.11 -22.59
C GLU A 146 -6.51 -9.63 -23.66
N GLU A 147 -6.69 -8.40 -24.16
CA GLU A 147 -5.86 -7.83 -25.23
C GLU A 147 -5.46 -6.38 -24.94
N VAL A 148 -4.24 -6.02 -25.35
CA VAL A 148 -3.73 -4.64 -25.27
C VAL A 148 -4.63 -3.69 -26.06
N GLY A 149 -5.12 -2.63 -25.41
CA GLY A 149 -6.01 -1.63 -26.00
C GLY A 149 -7.49 -1.78 -25.63
N GLN A 150 -7.87 -2.88 -24.98
CA GLN A 150 -9.17 -2.99 -24.32
C GLN A 150 -9.21 -2.07 -23.08
N ARG A 151 -10.40 -1.57 -22.75
CA ARG A 151 -10.66 -0.87 -21.48
C ARG A 151 -11.39 -1.85 -20.54
N PRO A 152 -11.05 -1.85 -19.24
CA PRO A 152 -11.86 -2.46 -18.19
C PRO A 152 -13.35 -2.11 -18.28
#